data_AF-A0A1H6QQL7-F1
#
_entry.id   AF-A0A1H6QQL7-F1
#
_cell.length_a   1.000
_cell.length_b   1.000
_cell.length_c   1.000
_cell.angle_alpha   90.00
_cell.angle_beta   90.00
_cell.angle_gamma   90.00
#
_symmetry.space_group_name_H-M   'P 1'
#
loop_
_entity.id
_entity.type
_entity.pdbx_description
1 polymer ?
#
loop_
_entity_poly.entity_id
_entity_poly.type
_entity_poly.pdbx_seq_one_letter_code
_entity_poly.pdbx_strand_id
1 'polypeptide(L)'
;MKKRCLLLLSALVCLLSFVACGTTTEEKYGDYTSAQIESAMESQVTSLEGLSSEELAQYVAVYEAQAEQSDEEGISLYVDVYKTWSECRPEAGDFVAFSDFDISKSGKTVTATLDIDYSKRDMQLVYVFNANSMELTAVNTQLVYSLGETMAKAGLNTITGIAIVFAILILLSLLIYCFRFVSLFENKVKKTKVENVKTPVAQVSETVVEETDDTELIAVIAAAISASTGTSTDDFVVRSIKRRY
;
A
#
# COMPACT_ATOMS: atom_id res chain seq x y z
N MET A 1 17.81 -24.28 37.62
CA MET A 1 17.96 -22.82 37.41
C MET A 1 19.34 -22.45 36.86
N LYS A 2 20.45 -23.00 37.39
CA LYS A 2 21.83 -22.74 36.91
C LYS A 2 22.07 -22.91 35.40
N LYS A 3 21.50 -23.95 34.77
CA LYS A 3 21.67 -24.21 33.32
C LYS A 3 20.89 -23.24 32.41
N ARG A 4 19.78 -22.66 32.89
CA ARG A 4 18.97 -21.69 32.13
C ARG A 4 19.58 -20.28 32.21
N CYS A 5 20.17 -19.92 33.34
CA CYS A 5 20.97 -18.69 33.46
C CYS A 5 22.25 -18.76 32.62
N LEU A 6 22.89 -19.93 32.52
CA LEU A 6 24.09 -20.11 31.68
C LEU A 6 23.79 -19.91 30.18
N LEU A 7 22.63 -20.39 29.70
CA LEU A 7 22.19 -20.21 28.31
C LEU A 7 21.83 -18.76 27.99
N LEU A 8 21.16 -18.06 28.91
CA LEU A 8 20.87 -16.63 28.74
C LEU A 8 22.14 -15.77 28.75
N LEU A 9 23.14 -16.15 29.57
CA LEU A 9 24.41 -15.45 29.62
C LEU A 9 25.28 -15.71 28.39
N SER A 10 25.25 -16.93 27.83
CA SER A 10 25.95 -17.22 26.56
C SER A 10 25.27 -16.54 25.37
N ALA A 11 23.93 -16.44 25.35
CA ALA A 11 23.21 -15.67 24.33
C ALA A 11 23.55 -14.16 24.40
N LEU A 12 23.69 -13.61 25.61
CA LEU A 12 24.10 -12.23 25.83
C LEU A 12 25.57 -11.98 25.43
N VAL A 13 26.46 -12.93 25.71
CA VAL A 13 27.88 -12.87 25.29
C VAL A 13 28.02 -13.02 23.77
N CYS A 14 27.20 -13.85 23.11
CA CYS A 14 27.15 -13.95 21.65
C CYS A 14 26.63 -12.66 20.99
N LEU A 15 25.73 -11.91 21.65
CA LEU A 15 25.27 -10.60 21.20
C LEU A 15 26.32 -9.49 21.42
N LEU A 16 27.19 -9.62 22.41
CA LEU A 16 28.27 -8.66 22.70
C LEU A 16 29.56 -8.92 21.91
N SER A 17 29.76 -10.13 21.37
CA SER A 17 30.93 -10.49 20.57
C SER A 17 30.93 -9.93 19.13
N PHE A 18 29.92 -9.15 18.73
CA PHE A 18 29.93 -8.40 17.46
C PHE A 18 30.48 -6.96 17.58
N VAL A 19 30.87 -6.49 18.77
CA VAL A 19 31.37 -5.12 18.98
C VAL A 19 32.91 -5.02 18.91
N ALA A 20 33.62 -6.09 18.57
CA ALA A 20 35.08 -6.08 18.60
C ALA A 20 35.71 -6.73 17.35
N CYS A 21 35.74 -5.98 16.26
CA CYS A 21 36.81 -6.09 15.25
C CYS A 21 36.99 -4.74 14.54
N GLY A 22 37.40 -3.71 15.29
CA GLY A 22 37.94 -2.49 14.70
C GLY A 22 39.36 -2.77 14.21
N THR A 23 39.49 -3.34 13.01
CA THR A 23 40.74 -3.21 12.27
C THR A 23 40.78 -1.80 11.70
N THR A 24 41.76 -1.01 12.12
CA THR A 24 42.07 0.34 11.65
C THR A 24 42.61 0.30 10.21
N THR A 25 41.77 -0.18 9.29
CA THR A 25 41.84 0.13 7.88
C THR A 25 40.67 1.05 7.66
N GLU A 26 40.89 2.28 7.16
CA GLU A 26 39.76 3.12 6.74
C GLU A 26 38.91 2.29 5.76
N GLU A 27 37.68 2.00 6.17
CA GLU A 27 36.76 1.22 5.34
C GLU A 27 36.46 2.06 4.10
N LYS A 28 36.87 1.55 2.94
CA LYS A 28 36.66 2.20 1.65
C LYS A 28 35.36 1.71 1.05
N TYR A 29 34.58 2.65 0.52
CA TYR A 29 33.36 2.40 -0.23
C TYR A 29 33.65 2.75 -1.69
N GLY A 30 34.07 1.75 -2.46
CA GLY A 30 34.68 1.97 -3.77
C GLY A 30 36.01 2.71 -3.65
N ASP A 31 36.13 3.85 -4.33
CA ASP A 31 37.31 4.69 -4.30
C ASP A 31 37.29 5.77 -3.20
N TYR A 32 36.19 5.86 -2.45
CA TYR A 32 35.95 6.91 -1.46
C TYR A 32 36.09 6.39 -0.03
N THR A 33 36.57 7.25 0.86
CA THR A 33 36.56 7.04 2.31
C THR A 33 35.24 7.54 2.91
N SER A 34 34.90 7.06 4.11
CA SER A 34 33.74 7.54 4.86
C SER A 34 33.73 9.07 5.01
N ALA A 35 34.86 9.66 5.41
CA ALA A 35 35.02 11.11 5.59
C ALA A 35 34.82 11.90 4.29
N GLN A 36 35.20 11.35 3.13
CA GLN A 36 34.95 12.00 1.84
C GLN A 36 33.46 11.99 1.48
N ILE A 37 32.75 10.91 1.79
CA ILE A 37 31.30 10.80 1.57
C ILE A 37 30.55 11.76 2.50
N GLU A 38 30.93 11.79 3.78
CA GLU A 38 30.41 12.72 4.79
C GLU A 38 30.57 14.18 4.33
N SER A 39 31.79 14.58 3.97
CA SER A 39 32.05 15.95 3.48
C SER A 39 31.27 16.30 2.21
N ALA A 40 31.05 15.34 1.31
CA ALA A 40 30.21 15.54 0.13
C ALA A 40 28.73 15.75 0.51
N MET A 41 28.22 15.01 1.48
CA MET A 41 26.85 15.17 1.99
C MET A 41 26.67 16.49 2.73
N GLU A 42 27.61 16.90 3.58
CA GLU A 42 27.60 18.22 4.24
C GLU A 42 27.62 19.37 3.21
N SER A 43 28.42 19.24 2.15
CA SER A 43 28.46 20.24 1.06
C SER A 43 27.13 20.30 0.31
N GLN A 44 26.45 19.18 0.12
CA GLN A 44 25.12 19.14 -0.50
C GLN A 44 24.09 19.84 0.40
N VAL A 45 24.09 19.54 1.70
CA VAL A 45 23.20 20.20 2.68
C VAL A 45 23.45 21.71 2.72
N THR A 46 24.72 22.13 2.77
CA THR A 46 25.08 23.56 2.78
C THR A 46 24.55 24.26 1.53
N SER A 47 24.62 23.59 0.38
CA SER A 47 24.08 24.11 -0.88
C SER A 47 22.56 24.21 -0.85
N LEU A 48 21.86 23.20 -0.29
CA LEU A 48 20.41 23.17 -0.16
C LEU A 48 19.88 24.19 0.86
N GLU A 49 20.60 24.43 1.96
CA GLU A 49 20.29 25.50 2.94
C GLU A 49 20.41 26.90 2.32
N GLY A 50 21.26 27.06 1.30
CA GLY A 50 21.44 28.32 0.58
C GLY A 50 20.29 28.67 -0.37
N LEU A 51 19.38 27.73 -0.65
CA LEU A 51 18.29 27.90 -1.61
C LEU A 51 16.99 28.34 -0.94
N SER A 52 16.28 29.27 -1.57
CA SER A 52 14.93 29.64 -1.15
C SER A 52 13.91 28.54 -1.52
N SER A 53 12.73 28.59 -0.89
CA SER A 53 11.62 27.69 -1.24
C SER A 53 11.21 27.78 -2.72
N GLU A 54 11.27 28.97 -3.30
CA GLU A 54 10.97 29.22 -4.71
C GLU A 54 12.05 28.61 -5.62
N GLU A 55 13.32 28.73 -5.25
CA GLU A 55 14.44 28.15 -6.02
C GLU A 55 14.38 26.62 -5.98
N LEU A 56 14.13 26.02 -4.82
CA LEU A 56 13.92 24.58 -4.67
C LEU A 56 12.78 24.08 -5.57
N ALA A 57 11.64 24.77 -5.57
CA ALA A 57 10.50 24.42 -6.43
C ALA A 57 10.84 24.53 -7.92
N GLN A 58 11.63 25.54 -8.32
CA GLN A 58 12.11 25.66 -9.70
C GLN A 58 13.02 24.51 -10.09
N TYR A 59 13.98 24.13 -9.24
CA TYR A 59 14.85 22.98 -9.50
C TYR A 59 14.05 21.70 -9.67
N VAL A 60 13.10 21.42 -8.77
CA VAL A 60 12.22 20.25 -8.89
C VAL A 60 11.50 20.25 -10.24
N ALA A 61 10.86 21.35 -10.63
CA ALA A 61 10.13 21.43 -11.90
C ALA A 61 11.03 21.24 -13.12
N VAL A 62 12.26 21.79 -13.10
CA VAL A 62 13.23 21.62 -14.19
C VAL A 62 13.68 20.17 -14.32
N TYR A 63 14.05 19.52 -13.22
CA TYR A 63 14.51 18.14 -13.24
C TYR A 63 13.38 17.15 -13.53
N GLU A 64 12.15 17.40 -13.07
CA GLU A 64 10.98 16.61 -13.44
C GLU A 64 10.72 16.69 -14.96
N ALA A 65 10.72 17.89 -15.53
CA ALA A 65 10.55 18.08 -16.97
C ALA A 65 11.67 17.41 -17.81
N GLN A 66 12.89 17.36 -17.28
CA GLN A 66 14.01 16.65 -17.91
C GLN A 66 13.86 15.13 -17.82
N ALA A 67 13.43 14.62 -16.66
CA ALA A 67 13.17 13.19 -16.46
C ALA A 67 12.06 12.67 -17.38
N GLU A 68 11.08 13.51 -17.73
CA GLU A 68 10.04 13.15 -18.71
C GLU A 68 10.55 13.10 -20.15
N GLN A 69 11.62 13.84 -20.46
CA GLN A 69 12.15 14.01 -21.82
C GLN A 69 13.40 13.17 -22.09
N SER A 70 14.00 12.58 -21.06
CA SER A 70 15.26 11.87 -21.12
C SER A 70 15.21 10.60 -20.29
N ASP A 71 15.62 9.48 -20.87
CA ASP A 71 15.84 8.21 -20.15
C ASP A 71 17.21 8.18 -19.44
N GLU A 72 17.85 9.33 -19.24
CA GLU A 72 19.17 9.42 -18.61
C GLU A 72 19.09 8.97 -17.15
N GLU A 73 19.87 7.93 -16.83
CA GLU A 73 19.96 7.37 -15.50
C GLU A 73 20.49 8.43 -14.51
N GLY A 74 19.74 8.64 -13.43
CA GLY A 74 20.13 9.54 -12.33
C GLY A 74 19.41 10.89 -12.30
N ILE A 75 18.66 11.30 -13.34
CA ILE A 75 17.87 12.55 -13.30
C ILE A 75 16.84 12.50 -12.15
N SER A 76 16.21 11.34 -11.93
CA SER A 76 15.26 11.14 -10.83
C SER A 76 15.87 11.36 -9.44
N LEU A 77 17.17 11.08 -9.26
CA LEU A 77 17.85 11.31 -7.99
C LEU A 77 17.96 12.79 -7.66
N TYR A 78 18.19 13.63 -8.67
CA TYR A 78 18.19 15.08 -8.47
C TYR A 78 16.80 15.59 -8.08
N VAL A 79 15.74 15.08 -8.71
CA VAL A 79 14.36 15.39 -8.30
C VAL A 79 14.15 15.04 -6.83
N ASP A 80 14.51 13.83 -6.42
CA ASP A 80 14.30 13.34 -5.06
C ASP A 80 15.04 14.18 -4.01
N VAL A 81 16.27 14.62 -4.29
CA VAL A 81 17.05 15.50 -3.40
C VAL A 81 16.27 16.77 -3.10
N TYR A 82 15.93 17.55 -4.14
CA TYR A 82 15.29 18.86 -3.94
C TYR A 82 13.88 18.72 -3.41
N LYS A 83 13.14 17.70 -3.86
CA LYS A 83 11.76 17.45 -3.45
C LYS A 83 11.68 17.08 -1.98
N THR A 84 12.40 16.04 -1.55
CA THR A 84 12.34 15.56 -0.17
C THR A 84 12.88 16.61 0.81
N TRP A 85 13.89 17.38 0.39
CA TRP A 85 14.37 18.54 1.14
C TRP A 85 13.28 19.60 1.31
N SER A 86 12.62 20.00 0.21
CA SER A 86 11.54 21.01 0.23
C SER A 86 10.34 20.61 1.08
N GLU A 87 10.05 19.31 1.16
CA GLU A 87 8.97 18.76 1.98
C GLU A 87 9.32 18.78 3.48
N CYS A 88 10.58 18.49 3.85
CA CYS A 88 11.01 18.41 5.24
C CYS A 88 11.41 19.77 5.84
N ARG A 89 12.09 20.63 5.07
CA ARG A 89 12.69 21.88 5.55
C ARG A 89 11.73 22.82 6.31
N PRO A 90 10.43 22.95 5.95
CA PRO A 90 9.49 23.81 6.67
C PRO A 90 9.23 23.39 8.13
N GLU A 91 9.38 22.10 8.44
CA GLU A 91 9.13 21.56 9.79
C GLU A 91 10.37 21.57 10.69
N ALA A 92 11.57 21.66 10.10
CA ALA A 92 12.83 21.49 10.80
C ALA A 92 13.22 22.67 11.71
N GLY A 93 12.88 23.90 11.32
CA GLY A 93 13.32 25.11 12.04
C GLY A 93 14.60 25.70 11.47
N ASP A 94 15.48 26.23 12.31
CA ASP A 94 16.75 26.83 11.88
C ASP A 94 17.87 25.81 11.98
N PHE A 95 18.79 25.80 11.01
CA PHE A 95 19.97 24.94 11.02
C PHE A 95 20.82 25.22 12.25
N VAL A 96 21.27 24.16 12.94
CA VAL A 96 22.14 24.26 14.12
C VAL A 96 23.54 23.74 13.79
N ALA A 97 23.67 22.46 13.44
CA ALA A 97 24.95 21.82 13.15
C ALA A 97 24.77 20.48 12.42
N PHE A 98 25.86 19.99 11.81
CA PHE A 98 26.00 18.57 11.47
C PHE A 98 26.32 17.78 12.74
N SER A 99 25.70 16.60 12.87
CA SER A 99 25.67 15.83 14.12
C SER A 99 26.44 14.52 13.98
N ASP A 100 25.75 13.41 13.71
CA ASP A 100 26.34 12.09 13.51
C ASP A 100 26.37 11.72 12.03
N PHE A 101 27.39 10.96 11.62
CA PHE A 101 27.48 10.32 10.33
C PHE A 101 27.66 8.81 10.49
N ASP A 102 26.75 8.04 9.91
CA ASP A 102 26.85 6.58 9.82
C ASP A 102 26.96 6.16 8.37
N ILE A 103 27.84 5.20 8.09
CA ILE A 103 27.86 4.51 6.81
C ILE A 103 27.98 3.02 7.07
N SER A 104 27.04 2.26 6.50
CA SER A 104 26.95 0.83 6.71
C SER A 104 26.67 0.08 5.42
N LYS A 105 27.24 -1.12 5.31
CA LYS A 105 27.02 -2.03 4.18
C LYS A 105 26.14 -3.19 4.62
N SER A 106 25.02 -3.37 3.92
CA SER A 106 24.10 -4.49 4.13
C SER A 106 23.82 -5.19 2.79
N GLY A 107 24.41 -6.37 2.61
CA GLY A 107 24.25 -7.15 1.38
C GLY A 107 24.79 -6.42 0.14
N LYS A 108 23.86 -6.06 -0.77
CA LYS A 108 24.16 -5.35 -2.03
C LYS A 108 23.97 -3.83 -1.94
N THR A 109 23.77 -3.31 -0.74
CA THR A 109 23.46 -1.90 -0.51
C THR A 109 24.45 -1.31 0.48
N VAL A 110 24.91 -0.09 0.20
CA VAL A 110 25.62 0.76 1.15
C VAL A 110 24.72 1.94 1.47
N THR A 111 24.50 2.23 2.74
CA THR A 111 23.68 3.35 3.19
C THR A 111 24.55 4.30 3.97
N ALA A 112 24.59 5.56 3.55
CA ALA A 112 25.23 6.65 4.28
C ALA A 112 24.14 7.58 4.81
N THR A 113 24.20 7.89 6.09
CA THR A 113 23.23 8.72 6.80
C THR A 113 23.98 9.84 7.50
N LEU A 114 23.60 11.08 7.18
CA LEU A 114 24.08 12.28 7.85
C LEU A 114 22.93 12.87 8.67
N ASP A 115 23.12 12.94 9.98
CA ASP A 115 22.20 13.58 10.92
C ASP A 115 22.50 15.07 11.00
N ILE A 116 21.44 15.88 10.96
CA ILE A 116 21.51 17.33 10.91
C ILE A 116 20.60 17.86 12.01
N ASP A 117 21.19 18.58 12.96
CA ASP A 117 20.48 19.16 14.08
C ASP A 117 19.78 20.45 13.63
N TYR A 118 18.50 20.57 13.98
CA TYR A 118 17.72 21.78 13.75
C TYR A 118 16.97 22.23 15.00
N SER A 119 16.59 23.50 15.05
CA SER A 119 15.99 24.10 16.24
C SER A 119 14.59 23.56 16.61
N LYS A 120 13.85 22.94 15.69
CA LYS A 120 12.53 22.35 15.96
C LYS A 120 12.49 20.84 15.77
N ARG A 121 13.05 20.33 14.67
CA ARG A 121 13.03 18.92 14.32
C ARG A 121 14.23 18.55 13.48
N ASP A 122 15.04 17.63 13.98
CA ASP A 122 16.24 17.17 13.28
C ASP A 122 15.88 16.48 11.97
N MET A 123 16.82 16.49 11.04
CA MET A 123 16.69 15.89 9.72
C MET A 123 17.81 14.90 9.48
N GLN A 124 17.54 13.89 8.65
CA GLN A 124 18.58 12.99 8.14
C GLN A 124 18.62 13.07 6.63
N LEU A 125 19.81 13.25 6.08
CA LEU A 125 20.08 13.03 4.67
C LEU A 125 20.60 11.60 4.49
N VAL A 126 19.93 10.81 3.67
CA VAL A 126 20.21 9.39 3.47
C VAL A 126 20.56 9.14 2.01
N TYR A 127 21.78 8.67 1.76
CA TYR A 127 22.24 8.21 0.47
C TYR A 127 22.26 6.68 0.45
N VAL A 128 21.72 6.10 -0.61
CA VAL A 128 21.69 4.64 -0.81
C VAL A 128 22.46 4.32 -2.08
N PHE A 129 23.54 3.57 -1.95
CA PHE A 129 24.38 3.14 -3.05
C PHE A 129 24.25 1.65 -3.31
N ASN A 130 24.46 1.25 -4.56
CA ASN A 130 24.73 -0.14 -4.91
C ASN A 130 26.13 -0.52 -4.40
N ALA A 131 26.24 -1.55 -3.58
CA ALA A 131 27.51 -1.93 -2.96
C ALA A 131 28.56 -2.50 -3.93
N ASN A 132 28.18 -2.83 -5.16
CA ASN A 132 29.08 -3.38 -6.18
C ASN A 132 29.56 -2.29 -7.16
N SER A 133 28.64 -1.48 -7.68
CA SER A 133 28.99 -0.40 -8.64
C SER A 133 29.31 0.92 -7.96
N MET A 134 28.94 1.10 -6.69
CA MET A 134 28.98 2.39 -5.97
C MET A 134 28.16 3.49 -6.64
N GLU A 135 27.23 3.13 -7.52
CA GLU A 135 26.25 4.04 -8.08
C GLU A 135 25.22 4.43 -7.02
N LEU A 136 24.89 5.72 -6.99
CA LEU A 136 23.83 6.24 -6.14
C LEU A 136 22.48 5.75 -6.71
N THR A 137 21.68 5.13 -5.86
CA THR A 137 20.40 4.51 -6.23
C THR A 137 19.19 5.20 -5.63
N ALA A 138 19.37 5.89 -4.50
CA ALA A 138 18.36 6.75 -3.91
C ALA A 138 19.02 7.83 -3.05
N VAL A 139 18.35 8.98 -2.98
CA VAL A 139 18.62 10.03 -2.00
C VAL A 139 17.32 10.40 -1.34
N ASN A 140 17.32 10.56 -0.03
CA ASN A 140 16.14 10.99 0.70
C ASN A 140 16.52 11.90 1.86
N THR A 141 15.74 12.96 2.04
CA THR A 141 15.76 13.76 3.25
C THR A 141 14.53 13.42 4.08
N GLN A 142 14.72 13.10 5.36
CA GLN A 142 13.63 12.70 6.24
C GLN A 142 13.71 13.43 7.59
N LEU A 143 12.53 13.73 8.17
CA LEU A 143 12.43 14.27 9.52
C LEU A 143 12.65 13.17 10.57
N VAL A 144 13.43 13.47 11.61
CA VAL A 144 13.61 12.60 12.76
C VAL A 144 12.40 12.74 13.68
N TYR A 145 11.77 11.61 13.98
CA TYR A 145 10.68 11.53 14.94
C TYR A 145 11.13 10.74 16.15
N SER A 146 10.70 11.17 17.33
CA SER A 146 10.93 10.39 18.54
C SER A 146 10.25 9.03 18.44
N LEU A 147 10.76 8.03 19.18
CA LEU A 147 10.11 6.72 19.27
C LEU A 147 8.66 6.85 19.76
N GLY A 148 8.38 7.78 20.67
CA GLY A 148 7.03 8.05 21.18
C GLY A 148 6.08 8.55 20.09
N GLU A 149 6.48 9.52 19.29
CA GLU A 149 5.69 10.03 18.16
C GLU A 149 5.46 8.96 17.10
N THR A 150 6.52 8.22 16.75
CA THR A 150 6.45 7.14 15.75
C THR A 150 5.51 6.03 16.23
N MET A 151 5.60 5.62 17.50
CA MET A 151 4.71 4.62 18.09
C MET A 151 3.27 5.12 18.22
N ALA A 152 3.07 6.39 18.57
CA ALA A 152 1.73 6.98 18.61
C ALA A 152 1.09 7.00 17.22
N LYS A 153 1.85 7.39 16.19
CA LYS A 153 1.40 7.39 14.78
C LYS A 153 1.08 5.97 14.29
N ALA A 154 1.95 5.00 14.58
CA ALA A 154 1.71 3.59 14.26
C ALA A 154 0.50 3.01 15.01
N GLY A 155 0.34 3.38 16.29
CA GLY A 155 -0.81 2.99 17.12
C GLY A 155 -2.13 3.56 16.57
N LEU A 156 -2.15 4.83 16.16
CA LEU A 156 -3.33 5.44 15.56
C LEU A 156 -3.75 4.73 14.27
N ASN A 157 -2.78 4.37 13.42
CA ASN A 157 -3.07 3.59 12.21
C ASN A 157 -3.61 2.19 12.55
N THR A 158 -3.06 1.54 13.59
CA THR A 158 -3.52 0.22 14.05
C THR A 158 -4.94 0.27 14.57
N ILE A 159 -5.27 1.25 15.41
CA ILE A 159 -6.62 1.44 15.96
C ILE A 159 -7.61 1.70 14.82
N THR A 160 -7.24 2.56 13.87
CA THR A 160 -8.09 2.89 12.72
C THR A 160 -8.36 1.66 11.85
N GLY A 161 -7.32 0.88 11.53
CA GLY A 161 -7.44 -0.35 10.76
C GLY A 161 -8.37 -1.37 11.44
N ILE A 162 -8.18 -1.60 12.75
CA ILE A 162 -9.03 -2.51 13.52
C ILE A 162 -10.47 -1.99 13.59
N ALA A 163 -10.67 -0.70 13.85
CA ALA A 163 -11.98 -0.09 13.97
C ALA A 163 -12.81 -0.22 12.68
N ILE A 164 -12.20 0.00 11.52
CA ILE A 164 -12.87 -0.14 10.22
C ILE A 164 -13.30 -1.58 9.98
N VAL A 165 -12.41 -2.56 10.25
CA VAL A 165 -12.73 -3.98 10.10
C VAL A 165 -13.92 -4.36 10.99
N PHE A 166 -13.92 -3.94 12.26
CA PHE A 166 -15.04 -4.18 13.17
C PHE A 166 -16.34 -3.50 12.70
N ALA A 167 -16.26 -2.26 12.21
CA ALA A 167 -17.44 -1.54 11.71
C ALA A 167 -18.08 -2.25 10.51
N ILE A 168 -17.28 -2.75 9.57
CA ILE A 168 -17.77 -3.52 8.41
C ILE A 168 -18.45 -4.81 8.87
N LEU A 169 -17.86 -5.54 9.82
CA LEU A 169 -18.45 -6.78 10.34
C LEU A 169 -19.79 -6.52 11.05
N ILE A 170 -19.90 -5.44 11.82
CA ILE A 170 -21.15 -5.03 12.45
C ILE A 170 -22.19 -4.66 11.39
N LEU A 171 -21.81 -3.89 10.39
CA LEU A 171 -22.70 -3.48 9.30
C LEU A 171 -23.22 -4.69 8.52
N LEU A 172 -22.35 -5.63 8.14
CA LEU A 172 -22.76 -6.87 7.47
C LEU A 172 -23.69 -7.73 8.34
N SER A 173 -23.40 -7.81 9.64
CA SER A 173 -24.25 -8.51 10.60
C SER A 173 -25.65 -7.88 10.67
N LEU A 174 -25.74 -6.55 10.66
CA LEU A 174 -27.01 -5.82 10.62
C LEU A 174 -27.74 -5.99 9.29
N LEU A 175 -27.05 -6.00 8.15
CA LEU A 175 -27.69 -6.23 6.85
C LEU A 175 -28.31 -7.62 6.75
N ILE A 176 -27.58 -8.66 7.16
CA ILE A 176 -28.11 -10.04 7.21
C ILE A 176 -29.31 -10.11 8.17
N TYR A 177 -29.22 -9.42 9.30
CA TYR A 177 -30.33 -9.31 10.24
C TYR A 177 -31.55 -8.59 9.64
N CYS A 178 -31.36 -7.51 8.87
CA CYS A 178 -32.44 -6.81 8.18
C CYS A 178 -33.09 -7.66 7.07
N PHE A 179 -32.32 -8.48 6.34
CA PHE A 179 -32.88 -9.44 5.37
C PHE A 179 -33.86 -10.44 6.01
N ARG A 180 -33.67 -10.79 7.28
CA ARG A 180 -34.66 -11.60 8.03
C ARG A 180 -36.04 -10.92 8.07
N PHE A 181 -36.11 -9.59 8.16
CA PHE A 181 -37.38 -8.86 8.20
C PHE A 181 -38.07 -8.77 6.83
N VAL A 182 -37.31 -8.83 5.73
CA VAL A 182 -37.90 -8.85 4.37
C VAL A 182 -38.78 -10.11 4.16
N SER A 183 -38.35 -11.27 4.69
CA SER A 183 -39.14 -12.52 4.63
C SER A 183 -40.48 -12.45 5.39
N LEU A 184 -40.60 -11.54 6.36
CA LEU A 184 -41.85 -11.33 7.10
C LEU A 184 -42.84 -10.44 6.33
N PHE A 185 -42.35 -9.57 5.44
CA PHE A 185 -43.21 -8.76 4.57
C PHE A 185 -43.78 -9.56 3.39
N GLU A 186 -43.03 -10.49 2.79
CA GLU A 186 -43.57 -11.41 1.77
C GLU A 186 -44.72 -12.29 2.30
N ASN A 187 -44.60 -12.78 3.54
CA ASN A 187 -45.61 -13.62 4.16
C ASN A 187 -46.89 -12.87 4.58
N LYS A 188 -46.82 -11.55 4.76
CA LYS A 188 -48.02 -10.72 4.99
C LYS A 188 -48.76 -10.37 3.70
N VAL A 189 -48.07 -10.26 2.56
CA VAL A 189 -48.73 -10.04 1.26
C VAL A 189 -49.43 -11.31 0.77
N LYS A 190 -48.88 -12.51 1.03
CA LYS A 190 -49.51 -13.79 0.65
C LYS A 190 -50.71 -14.19 1.52
N LYS A 191 -50.80 -13.77 2.79
CA LYS A 191 -51.92 -14.12 3.69
C LYS A 191 -53.20 -13.32 3.46
N THR A 192 -53.15 -12.17 2.80
CA THR A 192 -54.36 -11.37 2.50
C THR A 192 -55.17 -11.92 1.31
N LYS A 193 -54.61 -12.81 0.49
CA LYS A 193 -55.27 -13.27 -0.76
C LYS A 193 -56.12 -14.56 -0.61
N VAL A 194 -56.12 -15.24 0.54
CA VAL A 194 -56.65 -16.63 0.62
C VAL A 194 -58.07 -16.73 1.21
N GLU A 195 -58.67 -15.64 1.73
CA GLU A 195 -60.00 -15.70 2.34
C GLU A 195 -61.05 -14.86 1.60
N ASN A 196 -61.34 -15.18 0.33
CA ASN A 196 -62.68 -14.99 -0.24
C ASN A 196 -62.80 -15.61 -1.65
N VAL A 197 -63.17 -16.89 -1.79
CA VAL A 197 -64.04 -17.33 -2.90
C VAL A 197 -64.79 -18.61 -2.48
N LYS A 198 -66.12 -18.51 -2.30
CA LYS A 198 -67.05 -19.64 -2.40
C LYS A 198 -67.74 -19.57 -3.77
N THR A 199 -67.40 -20.54 -4.65
CA THR A 199 -68.22 -21.35 -5.59
C THR A 199 -69.48 -20.79 -6.31
N PRO A 200 -69.98 -21.40 -7.43
CA PRO A 200 -69.32 -22.20 -8.49
C PRO A 200 -69.85 -21.99 -9.95
N VAL A 201 -69.19 -22.67 -10.90
CA VAL A 201 -69.65 -23.17 -12.23
C VAL A 201 -69.71 -22.20 -13.43
N ALA A 202 -68.76 -22.36 -14.37
CA ALA A 202 -69.07 -22.84 -15.73
C ALA A 202 -67.78 -23.36 -16.41
N GLN A 203 -67.81 -24.65 -16.73
CA GLN A 203 -66.80 -25.44 -17.41
C GLN A 203 -66.67 -25.04 -18.88
N VAL A 204 -65.46 -24.71 -19.35
CA VAL A 204 -64.92 -25.25 -20.61
C VAL A 204 -63.42 -25.47 -20.41
N SER A 205 -63.00 -26.69 -20.74
CA SER A 205 -61.68 -27.27 -20.57
C SER A 205 -60.71 -26.78 -21.64
N GLU A 206 -59.53 -26.28 -21.26
CA GLU A 206 -58.28 -26.70 -21.92
C GLU A 206 -57.06 -26.51 -20.98
N THR A 207 -56.52 -27.65 -20.57
CA THR A 207 -55.12 -27.94 -20.21
C THR A 207 -54.33 -26.90 -19.41
N VAL A 208 -54.19 -27.18 -18.12
CA VAL A 208 -53.12 -26.67 -17.26
C VAL A 208 -51.78 -27.09 -17.85
N VAL A 209 -51.00 -26.12 -18.33
CA VAL A 209 -49.55 -26.24 -18.43
C VAL A 209 -49.00 -25.33 -17.34
N GLU A 210 -48.34 -25.92 -16.34
CA GLU A 210 -47.39 -25.18 -15.52
C GLU A 210 -46.39 -24.53 -16.48
N GLU A 211 -46.48 -23.23 -16.70
CA GLU A 211 -45.33 -22.46 -17.20
C GLU A 211 -44.29 -22.50 -16.07
N THR A 212 -43.41 -23.51 -16.11
CA THR A 212 -42.10 -23.36 -15.53
C THR A 212 -41.46 -22.18 -16.24
N ASP A 213 -41.17 -21.13 -15.49
CA ASP A 213 -40.54 -19.91 -15.99
C ASP A 213 -39.08 -20.21 -16.33
N ASP A 214 -38.87 -20.96 -17.41
CA ASP A 214 -37.56 -21.34 -17.95
C ASP A 214 -36.98 -20.22 -18.83
N THR A 215 -37.50 -18.99 -18.71
CA THR A 215 -37.08 -17.82 -19.52
C THR A 215 -35.62 -17.48 -19.30
N GLU A 216 -35.13 -17.57 -18.06
CA GLU A 216 -33.71 -17.39 -17.73
C GLU A 216 -32.83 -18.46 -18.39
N LEU A 217 -33.29 -19.71 -18.37
CA LEU A 217 -32.56 -20.85 -18.94
C LEU A 217 -32.52 -20.77 -20.48
N ILE A 218 -33.63 -20.37 -21.10
CA ILE A 218 -33.72 -20.09 -22.53
C ILE A 218 -32.77 -18.94 -22.93
N ALA A 219 -32.72 -17.86 -22.15
CA ALA A 219 -31.86 -16.71 -22.42
C ALA A 219 -30.36 -17.06 -22.39
N VAL A 220 -29.92 -17.82 -21.38
CA VAL A 220 -28.51 -18.25 -21.28
C VAL A 220 -28.12 -19.17 -22.44
N ILE A 221 -29.01 -20.11 -22.81
CA ILE A 221 -28.75 -21.02 -23.94
C ILE A 221 -28.71 -20.25 -25.26
N ALA A 222 -29.61 -19.29 -25.46
CA ALA A 222 -29.62 -18.47 -26.67
C ALA A 222 -28.36 -17.61 -26.79
N ALA A 223 -27.93 -16.98 -25.70
CA ALA A 223 -26.68 -16.22 -25.67
C ALA A 223 -25.46 -17.12 -25.98
N ALA A 224 -25.41 -18.32 -25.40
CA ALA A 224 -24.31 -19.26 -25.62
C ALA A 224 -24.23 -19.75 -27.08
N ILE A 225 -25.38 -20.05 -27.70
CA ILE A 225 -25.43 -20.48 -29.10
C ILE A 225 -24.97 -19.32 -30.00
N SER A 226 -25.56 -18.14 -29.85
CA SER A 226 -25.20 -16.94 -30.63
C SER A 226 -23.70 -16.62 -30.52
N ALA A 227 -23.12 -16.71 -29.32
CA ALA A 227 -21.69 -16.52 -29.11
C ALA A 227 -20.83 -17.59 -29.81
N SER A 228 -21.29 -18.84 -29.88
CA SER A 228 -20.53 -19.95 -30.49
C SER A 228 -20.61 -20.00 -32.01
N THR A 229 -21.75 -19.61 -32.59
CA THR A 229 -22.00 -19.66 -34.04
C THR A 229 -21.80 -18.32 -34.72
N GLY A 230 -21.73 -17.22 -33.96
CA GLY A 230 -21.64 -15.86 -34.48
C GLY A 230 -22.91 -15.38 -35.19
N THR A 231 -24.06 -16.06 -34.98
CA THR A 231 -25.35 -15.75 -35.60
C THR A 231 -26.28 -15.01 -34.63
N SER A 232 -27.27 -14.26 -35.14
CA SER A 232 -28.23 -13.55 -34.28
C SER A 232 -29.12 -14.53 -33.52
N THR A 233 -29.65 -14.11 -32.37
CA THR A 233 -30.62 -14.89 -31.59
C THR A 233 -31.97 -15.06 -32.30
N ASP A 234 -32.23 -14.30 -33.37
CA ASP A 234 -33.46 -14.39 -34.17
C ASP A 234 -33.48 -15.61 -35.11
N ASP A 235 -32.32 -16.21 -35.39
CA ASP A 235 -32.18 -17.31 -36.36
C ASP A 235 -32.61 -18.67 -35.78
N PHE A 236 -32.87 -18.77 -34.47
CA PHE A 236 -33.21 -20.03 -33.81
C PHE A 236 -34.13 -19.81 -32.59
N VAL A 237 -34.85 -20.88 -32.21
CA VAL A 237 -35.77 -20.86 -31.05
C VAL A 237 -35.43 -21.99 -30.10
N VAL A 238 -35.20 -21.65 -28.83
CA VAL A 238 -34.96 -22.62 -27.75
C VAL A 238 -36.28 -22.91 -27.03
N ARG A 239 -36.65 -24.19 -26.95
CA ARG A 239 -37.85 -24.64 -26.22
C ARG A 239 -37.58 -25.97 -25.53
N SER A 240 -38.26 -26.20 -24.41
CA SER A 240 -38.24 -27.49 -23.72
C SER A 240 -38.98 -28.57 -24.54
N ILE A 241 -38.37 -29.75 -24.68
CA ILE A 241 -39.00 -30.92 -25.32
C ILE A 241 -38.94 -32.11 -24.34
N LYS A 242 -40.11 -32.65 -23.98
CA LYS A 242 -40.21 -33.91 -23.21
C LYS A 242 -40.21 -35.09 -24.18
N ARG A 243 -39.19 -35.95 -24.11
CA ARG A 243 -39.13 -37.21 -24.87
C ARG A 243 -40.10 -38.22 -24.25
N ARG A 244 -41.06 -38.73 -25.04
CA ARG A 244 -41.88 -39.88 -24.64
C ARG A 244 -41.03 -41.15 -24.82
N TYR A 245 -40.87 -41.92 -23.76
CA TYR A 245 -40.41 -43.32 -23.83
C TYR A 245 -41.63 -44.22 -23.68
#